data_AF-A0A9D7VLT8-F1
#
_entry.id   AF-A0A9D7VLT8-F1
#
_cell.length_a   1.000
_cell.length_b   1.000
_cell.length_c   1.000
_cell.angle_alpha   90.00
_cell.angle_beta   90.00
_cell.angle_gamma   90.00
#
_symmetry.space_group_name_H-M   'P 1'
#
loop_
_entity.id
_entity.type
_entity.pdbx_description
1 polymer ?
#
loop_
_entity_poly.entity_id
_entity_poly.type
_entity_poly.pdbx_seq_one_letter_code
_entity_poly.pdbx_strand_id
1 'polypeptide(L)'
;MDAIADYSAQERDQAVAAAREAMTELDAEIERRADALREDWDEMSEQAREAAKAQLADLRAARNALGERFGALQAGTADAWQELKAGFANAYDRLNAAWSEGEVGKPTDKPTGEPSDPSTEKPSAKPDDPPAN
;
A
#
# COMPACT_ATOMS: atom_id res chain seq x y z
N MET A 1 -30.92 28.41 -24.46
CA MET A 1 -29.49 28.05 -24.38
C MET A 1 -29.06 28.06 -22.92
N ASP A 2 -29.45 29.08 -22.16
CA ASP A 2 -29.12 29.26 -20.73
C ASP A 2 -29.45 28.04 -19.84
N ALA A 3 -30.64 27.45 -19.95
CA ALA A 3 -31.01 26.29 -19.14
C ALA A 3 -30.11 25.04 -19.33
N ILE A 4 -29.54 24.83 -20.54
CA ILE A 4 -28.60 23.73 -20.79
C ILE A 4 -27.24 24.06 -20.16
N ALA A 5 -26.79 25.31 -20.25
CA ALA A 5 -25.53 25.75 -19.65
C ALA A 5 -25.58 25.67 -18.11
N ASP A 6 -26.69 26.09 -17.50
CA ASP A 6 -26.91 26.02 -16.06
C ASP A 6 -26.97 24.56 -15.58
N TYR A 7 -27.67 23.69 -16.30
CA TYR A 7 -27.71 22.26 -16.01
C TYR A 7 -26.29 21.64 -16.06
N SER A 8 -25.52 21.94 -17.12
CA SER A 8 -24.13 21.47 -17.22
C SER A 8 -23.21 22.10 -16.18
N ALA A 9 -23.50 23.29 -15.65
CA ALA A 9 -22.76 23.84 -14.51
C ALA A 9 -23.07 23.07 -13.22
N GLN A 10 -24.35 22.79 -12.96
CA GLN A 10 -24.78 22.04 -11.79
C GLN A 10 -24.22 20.61 -11.78
N GLU A 11 -24.20 19.91 -12.91
CA GLU A 11 -23.60 18.56 -13.01
C GLU A 11 -22.11 18.58 -12.68
N ARG A 12 -21.39 19.63 -13.07
CA ARG A 12 -19.96 19.79 -12.74
C ARG A 12 -19.76 19.99 -11.26
N ASP A 13 -20.53 20.87 -10.63
CA ASP A 13 -20.45 21.13 -9.20
C ASP A 13 -20.75 19.86 -8.38
N GLN A 14 -21.76 19.09 -8.79
CA GLN A 14 -22.07 17.80 -8.17
C GLN A 14 -20.92 16.79 -8.31
N ALA A 15 -20.30 16.72 -9.48
CA ALA A 15 -19.15 15.84 -9.70
C ALA A 15 -17.93 16.24 -8.84
N VAL A 16 -17.66 17.54 -8.70
CA VAL A 16 -16.58 18.04 -7.80
C VAL A 16 -16.89 17.69 -6.34
N ALA A 17 -18.14 17.85 -5.91
CA ALA A 17 -18.55 17.51 -4.55
C ALA A 17 -18.36 16.02 -4.26
N ALA A 18 -18.84 15.14 -5.14
CA ALA A 18 -18.67 13.70 -5.00
C ALA A 18 -17.18 13.28 -5.00
N ALA A 19 -16.37 13.88 -5.88
CA ALA A 19 -14.92 13.63 -5.90
C ALA A 19 -14.24 14.07 -4.60
N ARG A 20 -14.67 15.17 -3.99
CA ARG A 20 -14.15 15.64 -2.69
C ARG A 20 -14.47 14.66 -1.56
N GLU A 21 -15.69 14.14 -1.52
CA GLU A 21 -16.11 13.15 -0.52
C GLU A 21 -15.27 11.87 -0.66
N ALA A 22 -15.13 11.36 -1.89
CA ALA A 22 -14.32 10.18 -2.17
C ALA A 22 -12.84 10.35 -1.77
N MET A 23 -12.25 11.53 -2.02
CA MET A 23 -10.89 11.82 -1.56
C MET A 23 -10.76 11.86 -0.04
N THR A 24 -11.78 12.37 0.65
CA THR A 24 -11.79 12.41 2.12
C THR A 24 -11.83 11.00 2.70
N GLU A 25 -12.61 10.10 2.09
CA GLU A 25 -12.65 8.69 2.47
C GLU A 25 -11.31 7.98 2.20
N LEU A 26 -10.71 8.22 1.03
CA LEU A 26 -9.38 7.71 0.68
C LEU A 26 -8.32 8.14 1.69
N ASP A 27 -8.31 9.41 2.09
CA ASP A 27 -7.37 9.93 3.08
C ASP A 27 -7.50 9.22 4.42
N ALA A 28 -8.74 9.03 4.89
CA ALA A 28 -8.99 8.31 6.13
C ALA A 28 -8.52 6.85 6.07
N GLU A 29 -8.66 6.19 4.91
CA GLU A 29 -8.20 4.83 4.72
C GLU A 29 -6.66 4.72 4.64
N ILE A 30 -5.98 5.70 4.01
CA ILE A 30 -4.50 5.73 3.98
C ILE A 30 -3.96 5.86 5.40
N GLU A 31 -4.55 6.72 6.22
CA GLU A 31 -4.16 6.89 7.62
C GLU A 31 -4.41 5.62 8.43
N ARG A 32 -5.58 4.98 8.29
CA ARG A 32 -5.86 3.68 8.94
C ARG A 32 -4.80 2.63 8.61
N ARG A 33 -4.38 2.54 7.34
CA ARG A 33 -3.35 1.59 6.91
C ARG A 33 -1.98 1.93 7.49
N ALA A 34 -1.64 3.22 7.54
CA ALA A 34 -0.39 3.69 8.14
C ALA A 34 -0.34 3.43 9.66
N ASP A 35 -1.47 3.55 10.34
CA ASP A 35 -1.60 3.25 11.77
C ASP A 35 -1.46 1.75 12.04
N ALA A 36 -2.16 0.90 11.28
CA ALA A 36 -2.02 -0.56 11.39
C ALA A 36 -0.56 -1.02 11.18
N LEU A 37 0.13 -0.43 10.20
CA LEU A 37 1.55 -0.71 9.98
C LEU A 37 2.41 -0.32 11.19
N ARG A 38 2.06 0.77 11.89
CA ARG A 38 2.79 1.24 13.06
C ARG A 38 2.55 0.34 14.28
N GLU A 39 1.35 -0.20 14.43
CA GLU A 39 0.99 -1.14 15.49
C GLU A 39 1.78 -2.44 15.37
N ASP A 40 1.86 -3.00 14.15
CA ASP A 40 2.55 -4.27 13.90
C ASP A 40 4.07 -4.10 13.69
N TRP A 41 4.58 -2.86 13.76
CA TRP A 41 5.93 -2.52 13.33
C TRP A 41 7.01 -3.36 14.01
N ASP A 42 6.91 -3.54 15.32
CA ASP A 42 7.92 -4.25 16.13
C ASP A 42 7.97 -5.75 15.83
N GLU A 43 6.87 -6.32 15.31
CA GLU A 43 6.75 -7.73 14.94
C GLU A 43 7.24 -8.02 13.51
N MET A 44 7.36 -6.97 12.68
CA MET A 44 7.80 -7.09 11.29
C MET A 44 9.31 -7.30 11.13
N SER A 45 9.69 -8.11 10.13
CA SER A 45 11.07 -8.19 9.66
C SER A 45 11.54 -6.88 9.02
N GLU A 46 12.86 -6.66 8.95
CA GLU A 46 13.42 -5.48 8.27
C GLU A 46 12.96 -5.39 6.81
N GLN A 47 12.90 -6.53 6.10
CA GLN A 47 12.43 -6.57 4.73
C GLN A 47 10.95 -6.17 4.61
N ALA A 48 10.10 -6.64 5.52
CA ALA A 48 8.69 -6.26 5.55
C ALA A 48 8.51 -4.77 5.85
N ARG A 49 9.29 -4.22 6.78
CA ARG A 49 9.29 -2.78 7.10
C ARG A 49 9.70 -1.92 5.90
N GLU A 50 10.74 -2.30 5.17
CA GLU A 50 11.18 -1.56 3.98
C GLU A 50 10.15 -1.63 2.85
N ALA A 51 9.55 -2.80 2.61
CA ALA A 51 8.48 -2.95 1.62
C ALA A 51 7.27 -2.07 1.98
N ALA A 52 6.87 -2.06 3.25
CA ALA A 52 5.74 -1.26 3.71
C ALA A 52 6.01 0.25 3.65
N LYS A 53 7.24 0.70 3.96
CA LYS A 53 7.65 2.10 3.76
C LYS A 53 7.57 2.52 2.29
N ALA A 54 8.08 1.68 1.38
CA ALA A 54 8.05 1.94 -0.05
C ALA A 54 6.60 2.07 -0.54
N GLN A 55 5.74 1.12 -0.16
CA GLN A 55 4.33 1.15 -0.53
C GLN A 55 3.60 2.40 0.02
N LEU A 56 3.82 2.77 1.29
CA LEU A 56 3.23 4.00 1.84
C LEU A 56 3.74 5.26 1.13
N ALA A 57 5.01 5.27 0.69
CA ALA A 57 5.55 6.37 -0.09
C ALA A 57 4.85 6.48 -1.46
N ASP A 58 4.67 5.36 -2.16
CA ASP A 58 3.98 5.32 -3.46
C ASP A 58 2.52 5.74 -3.34
N LEU A 59 1.81 5.26 -2.30
CA LEU A 59 0.44 5.66 -1.99
C LEU A 59 0.33 7.16 -1.74
N ARG A 60 1.22 7.73 -0.93
CA ARG A 60 1.25 9.18 -0.66
C ARG A 60 1.54 10.00 -1.91
N ALA A 61 2.46 9.52 -2.76
CA ALA A 61 2.76 10.18 -4.04
C ALA A 61 1.56 10.16 -4.98
N ALA A 62 0.89 9.01 -5.12
CA ALA A 62 -0.31 8.88 -5.95
C ALA A 62 -1.47 9.74 -5.43
N ARG A 63 -1.69 9.79 -4.11
CA ARG A 63 -2.68 10.66 -3.47
C ARG A 63 -2.39 12.13 -3.74
N ASN A 64 -1.14 12.56 -3.62
CA ASN A 64 -0.76 13.95 -3.92
C ASN A 64 -1.05 14.31 -5.37
N ALA A 65 -0.69 13.43 -6.32
CA ALA A 65 -1.00 13.63 -7.73
C ALA A 65 -2.52 13.69 -7.98
N LEU A 66 -3.32 12.86 -7.31
CA LEU A 66 -4.78 12.94 -7.37
C LEU A 66 -5.29 14.30 -6.85
N GLY A 67 -4.74 14.79 -5.74
CA GLY A 67 -5.08 16.09 -5.17
C GLY A 67 -4.77 17.26 -6.12
N GLU A 68 -3.63 17.22 -6.82
CA GLU A 68 -3.32 18.21 -7.86
C GLU A 68 -4.34 18.19 -9.00
N ARG A 69 -4.72 17.00 -9.47
CA ARG A 69 -5.74 16.85 -10.53
C ARG A 69 -7.11 17.29 -10.06
N PHE A 70 -7.46 17.04 -8.80
CA PHE A 70 -8.69 17.56 -8.20
C PHE A 70 -8.70 19.08 -8.13
N GLY A 71 -7.59 19.70 -7.70
CA GLY A 71 -7.45 21.16 -7.71
C GLY A 71 -7.62 21.76 -9.10
N ALA A 72 -7.02 21.12 -10.11
CA ALA A 72 -7.18 21.52 -11.52
C ALA A 72 -8.63 21.33 -12.00
N LEU A 73 -9.29 20.23 -11.64
CA LEU A 73 -10.69 19.96 -11.95
C LEU A 73 -11.62 21.03 -11.35
N GLN A 74 -11.41 21.39 -10.09
CA GLN A 74 -12.20 22.41 -9.39
C GLN A 74 -12.01 23.82 -10.00
N ALA A 75 -10.80 24.16 -10.44
CA ALA A 75 -10.50 25.45 -11.06
C ALA A 75 -10.81 25.50 -12.57
N GLY A 76 -11.21 24.37 -13.16
CA GLY A 76 -11.38 24.19 -14.60
C GLY A 76 -12.53 24.98 -15.21
N THR A 77 -12.36 25.38 -16.47
CA THR A 77 -13.44 25.96 -17.27
C THR A 77 -14.33 24.87 -17.90
N ALA A 78 -15.48 25.27 -18.44
CA ALA A 78 -16.37 24.34 -19.14
C ALA A 78 -15.68 23.65 -20.33
N ASP A 79 -14.88 24.40 -21.09
CA ASP A 79 -14.19 23.89 -22.28
C ASP A 79 -13.11 22.86 -21.95
N ALA A 80 -12.44 23.01 -20.80
CA ALA A 80 -11.40 22.08 -20.35
C ALA A 80 -11.94 20.90 -19.53
N TRP A 81 -13.24 20.89 -19.21
CA TRP A 81 -13.83 20.00 -18.21
C TRP A 81 -13.61 18.50 -18.50
N GLN A 82 -13.76 18.08 -19.76
CA GLN A 82 -13.62 16.66 -20.11
C GLN A 82 -12.17 16.17 -19.98
N GLU A 83 -11.20 16.99 -20.38
CA GLU A 83 -9.77 16.69 -20.23
C GLU A 83 -9.38 16.62 -18.74
N LEU A 84 -9.85 17.59 -17.94
CA LEU A 84 -9.57 17.61 -16.50
C LEU A 84 -10.15 16.38 -15.78
N LYS A 85 -11.36 15.96 -16.16
CA LYS A 85 -11.99 14.75 -15.63
C LYS A 85 -11.22 13.49 -16.01
N ALA A 86 -10.75 13.39 -17.26
CA ALA A 86 -9.90 12.27 -17.69
C ALA A 86 -8.57 12.22 -16.91
N GLY A 87 -7.95 13.37 -16.70
CA GLY A 87 -6.74 13.49 -15.88
C GLY A 87 -6.96 13.09 -14.42
N PHE A 88 -8.10 13.47 -13.83
CA PHE A 88 -8.49 13.04 -12.49
C PHE A 88 -8.71 11.52 -12.43
N ALA A 89 -9.48 10.95 -13.37
CA ALA A 89 -9.75 9.51 -13.42
C ALA A 89 -8.45 8.71 -13.56
N ASN A 90 -7.51 9.15 -14.42
CA ASN A 90 -6.23 8.47 -14.56
C ASN A 90 -5.38 8.52 -13.28
N ALA A 91 -5.40 9.63 -12.55
CA ALA A 91 -4.71 9.73 -11.26
C ALA A 91 -5.36 8.83 -10.20
N TYR A 92 -6.69 8.71 -10.22
CA TYR A 92 -7.43 7.80 -9.35
C TYR A 92 -7.07 6.33 -9.64
N ASP A 93 -6.98 5.94 -10.91
CA ASP A 93 -6.55 4.59 -11.31
C ASP A 93 -5.13 4.27 -10.84
N ARG A 94 -4.21 5.24 -10.91
CA ARG A 94 -2.84 5.08 -10.39
C ARG A 94 -2.81 4.91 -8.88
N LEU A 95 -3.66 5.64 -8.15
CA LEU A 95 -3.81 5.46 -6.71
C LEU A 95 -4.31 4.05 -6.39
N ASN A 96 -5.32 3.56 -7.11
CA ASN A 96 -5.83 2.19 -6.92
C ASN A 96 -4.77 1.11 -7.25
N ALA A 97 -3.92 1.36 -8.25
CA ALA A 97 -2.81 0.47 -8.58
C ALA A 97 -1.79 0.41 -7.43
N ALA A 98 -1.32 1.56 -6.94
CA ALA A 98 -0.41 1.65 -5.78
C ALA A 98 -1.01 1.01 -4.52
N TRP A 99 -2.34 1.04 -4.41
CA TRP A 99 -3.07 0.39 -3.34
C TRP A 99 -3.02 -1.13 -3.42
N SER A 100 -3.23 -1.66 -4.61
CA SER A 100 -3.35 -3.10 -4.89
C SER A 100 -2.00 -3.82 -4.89
N GLU A 101 -0.92 -3.15 -5.30
CA GLU A 101 0.41 -3.78 -5.42
C GLU A 101 0.97 -4.29 -4.09
N GLY A 102 0.67 -3.64 -2.95
CA GLY A 102 1.12 -4.17 -1.66
C GLY A 102 0.15 -5.12 -0.96
N GLU A 103 -0.96 -5.51 -1.58
CA GLU A 103 -1.71 -6.70 -1.15
C GLU A 103 -0.98 -8.01 -1.51
N VAL A 104 -0.06 -7.96 -2.49
CA VAL A 104 0.65 -9.15 -3.03
C VAL A 104 1.80 -9.63 -2.12
N GLY A 105 2.14 -8.87 -1.08
CA GLY A 105 3.19 -9.20 -0.12
C GLY A 105 2.66 -9.49 1.28
N LYS A 106 1.85 -10.55 1.47
CA LYS A 106 1.76 -11.19 2.79
C LYS A 106 2.95 -12.15 2.91
N PRO A 107 4.03 -11.84 3.66
CA PRO A 107 4.95 -12.88 4.06
C PRO A 107 4.25 -13.63 5.19
N THR A 108 3.57 -14.73 4.86
CA THR A 108 3.35 -15.78 5.84
C THR A 108 4.68 -16.47 6.11
N ASP A 109 5.64 -15.75 6.69
CA ASP A 109 6.83 -16.34 7.28
C ASP A 109 6.66 -16.24 8.79
N LYS A 110 5.80 -17.13 9.31
CA LYS A 110 5.88 -17.52 10.70
C LYS A 110 7.21 -18.27 10.84
N PRO A 111 8.20 -17.78 11.61
CA PRO A 111 9.33 -18.60 11.95
C PRO A 111 8.82 -19.67 12.90
N THR A 112 8.57 -20.87 12.40
CA THR A 112 8.46 -22.05 13.26
C THR A 112 9.87 -22.32 13.77
N GLY A 113 10.20 -21.67 14.88
CA GLY A 113 11.39 -21.96 15.62
C GLY A 113 11.27 -23.35 16.24
N GLU A 114 12.07 -24.28 15.75
CA GLU A 114 12.62 -25.35 16.56
C GLU A 114 14.15 -25.28 16.43
N PRO A 115 14.87 -24.81 17.46
CA PRO A 115 16.30 -24.99 17.57
C PRO A 115 16.60 -26.15 18.51
N SER A 116 17.24 -27.21 18.02
CA SER A 116 17.98 -28.23 18.78
C SER A 116 18.69 -29.12 17.74
N ASP A 117 19.98 -29.38 17.69
CA ASP A 117 21.24 -28.89 18.29
C ASP A 117 22.33 -29.55 17.39
N PRO A 118 23.59 -29.07 17.33
CA PRO A 118 24.57 -29.48 16.35
C PRO A 118 25.30 -30.78 16.73
N SER A 119 25.74 -31.49 15.69
CA SER A 119 26.75 -32.56 15.64
C SER A 119 27.41 -32.99 16.96
N THR A 120 27.29 -34.26 17.35
CA THR A 120 28.43 -35.07 17.86
C THR A 120 28.11 -36.58 17.76
N GLU A 121 28.49 -37.25 16.68
CA GLU A 121 28.73 -38.70 16.73
C GLU A 121 30.22 -38.96 16.52
N LYS A 122 30.92 -39.14 17.65
CA LYS A 122 32.31 -39.58 17.74
C LYS A 122 32.28 -41.08 18.01
N PRO A 123 32.84 -41.96 17.17
CA PRO A 123 32.96 -43.36 17.55
C PRO A 123 34.08 -43.48 18.60
N SER A 124 33.72 -43.84 19.82
CA SER A 124 34.68 -44.22 20.87
C SER A 124 34.39 -45.65 21.29
N ALA A 125 34.86 -46.61 20.49
CA ALA A 125 35.06 -47.98 20.95
C ALA A 125 36.40 -48.02 21.71
N LYS A 126 36.32 -48.39 22.98
CA LYS A 126 37.41 -48.44 23.96
C LYS A 126 38.23 -49.73 23.78
N PRO A 127 39.57 -49.69 23.80
CA PRO A 127 40.42 -50.88 23.90
C PRO A 127 40.85 -51.22 25.35
N ASP A 128 41.48 -52.40 25.45
CA ASP A 128 42.30 -52.98 26.54
C ASP A 128 41.54 -53.74 27.66
N ASP A 129 41.86 -55.00 28.03
CA ASP A 129 43.08 -55.85 27.96
C ASP A 129 42.73 -57.27 28.55
N PRO A 130 43.61 -58.30 28.70
CA PRO A 130 44.64 -58.92 27.85
C PRO A 130 44.50 -60.50 27.87
N PRO A 131 45.54 -61.38 27.75
CA PRO A 131 45.42 -62.63 26.98
C PRO A 131 45.31 -63.91 27.84
N ALA A 132 44.96 -65.03 27.20
CA ALA A 132 45.21 -66.36 27.75
C ALA A 132 46.04 -67.18 26.75
N ASN A 133 47.15 -67.71 27.26
CA ASN A 133 48.06 -68.67 26.61
C ASN A 133 47.35 -69.87 26.00
#